data_AF-M6ZS81-F1
#
_entry.id   AF-M6ZS81-F1
#
_cell.length_a   1.000
_cell.length_b   1.000
_cell.length_c   1.000
_cell.angle_alpha   90.00
_cell.angle_beta   90.00
_cell.angle_gamma   90.00
#
_symmetry.space_group_name_H-M   'P 1'
#
loop_
_entity.id
_entity.type
_entity.pdbx_description
1 polymer ?
#
loop_
_entity_poly.entity_id
_entity_poly.type
_entity_poly.pdbx_seq_one_letter_code
_entity_poly.pdbx_strand_id
1 'polypeptide(L)'
;MKVAFLLGAGFSYDLGMPLGIDLTNYFLNLFSGIDESQLIEVLLSLEEEVPFSKRAISKGIKLLYHHKKRKVKNYEYLLAQIEELASISKKGGVIKTSYRYLLNLFYGTIYSNLMLYQNISYNQIYKTNFDLYAGLKHVLNENETWFFTLNHDIYLELLCIDYDIPATYGDTEVIKFPIDNNCMTDKINFTCKKRKEFNIKNKAYFKNKFGANIVKLHGGLGELDYSKRHMVCNFPLTFSSSIDLINQFNKIHKMAFFFDEDSKIKLPNNRRHIFVADEDDDLVVLTKSVLIGGNKYSKTAKIKQGEEKLKLFEDVMKSVDKLIIIGYGFGDQHINFRINHQLVKNEKFTIEIVDPNFKKVPSFVEQFDYDNRIKGTALNTTDWINQFYRGNKRNRSPNMKKIYSQREKIRSTVRKSYFK
;
A
#
# COMPACT_ATOMS: atom_id res chain seq x y z
N MET A 1 -10.86 27.49 -2.03
CA MET A 1 -11.37 26.13 -1.75
C MET A 1 -10.18 25.20 -1.56
N LYS A 2 -10.09 24.49 -0.45
CA LYS A 2 -9.00 23.57 -0.13
C LYS A 2 -9.41 22.13 -0.46
N VAL A 3 -8.68 21.51 -1.38
CA VAL A 3 -8.95 20.14 -1.85
C VAL A 3 -7.96 19.14 -1.26
N ALA A 4 -8.43 17.96 -0.87
CA ALA A 4 -7.59 16.81 -0.58
C ALA A 4 -8.00 15.60 -1.43
N PHE A 5 -7.09 14.65 -1.59
CA PHE A 5 -7.29 13.44 -2.37
C PHE A 5 -7.21 12.20 -1.50
N LEU A 6 -8.13 11.26 -1.73
CA LEU A 6 -8.06 9.89 -1.25
C LEU A 6 -7.88 8.95 -2.43
N LEU A 7 -6.74 8.28 -2.51
CA LEU A 7 -6.39 7.41 -3.63
C LEU A 7 -6.58 5.94 -3.25
N GLY A 8 -7.37 5.22 -4.04
CA GLY A 8 -7.49 3.77 -4.00
C GLY A 8 -6.83 3.10 -5.21
N ALA A 9 -6.93 1.77 -5.28
CA ALA A 9 -6.18 0.95 -6.25
C ALA A 9 -6.43 1.34 -7.71
N GLY A 10 -7.60 1.93 -8.02
CA GLY A 10 -7.91 2.45 -9.34
C GLY A 10 -7.05 3.64 -9.78
N PHE A 11 -6.41 4.37 -8.87
CA PHE A 11 -5.48 5.45 -9.22
C PHE A 11 -4.28 4.92 -10.03
N SER A 12 -3.70 3.79 -9.63
CA SER A 12 -2.51 3.23 -10.30
C SER A 12 -2.85 2.17 -11.36
N TYR A 13 -4.13 2.03 -11.72
CA TYR A 13 -4.60 0.99 -12.64
C TYR A 13 -4.03 1.15 -14.05
N ASP A 14 -4.02 2.37 -14.58
CA ASP A 14 -3.48 2.63 -15.92
C ASP A 14 -1.94 2.52 -15.97
N LEU A 15 -1.30 2.47 -14.79
CA LEU A 15 0.14 2.25 -14.62
C LEU A 15 0.49 0.79 -14.30
N GLY A 16 -0.50 -0.11 -14.31
CA GLY A 16 -0.28 -1.56 -14.29
C GLY A 16 -0.51 -2.25 -12.96
N MET A 17 -0.85 -1.51 -11.92
CA MET A 17 -1.15 -2.11 -10.62
C MET A 17 -2.47 -2.87 -10.62
N PRO A 18 -2.56 -4.00 -9.91
CA PRO A 18 -3.80 -4.77 -9.82
C PRO A 18 -4.82 -4.04 -8.94
N LEU A 19 -6.11 -4.20 -9.24
CA LEU A 19 -7.15 -3.87 -8.26
C LEU A 19 -7.12 -4.86 -7.10
N GLY A 20 -7.76 -4.52 -5.97
CA GLY A 20 -7.88 -5.45 -4.83
C GLY A 20 -8.47 -6.81 -5.20
N ILE A 21 -9.44 -6.84 -6.13
CA ILE A 21 -10.02 -8.09 -6.65
C ILE A 21 -9.05 -8.87 -7.54
N ASP A 22 -8.26 -8.19 -8.37
CA ASP A 22 -7.22 -8.82 -9.21
C ASP A 22 -6.17 -9.49 -8.32
N LEU A 23 -5.71 -8.77 -7.30
CA LEU A 23 -4.73 -9.26 -6.34
C LEU A 23 -5.27 -10.44 -5.53
N THR A 24 -6.54 -10.37 -5.11
CA THR A 24 -7.23 -11.48 -4.43
C THR A 24 -7.27 -12.73 -5.29
N ASN A 25 -7.72 -12.59 -6.54
CA ASN A 25 -7.81 -13.71 -7.47
C ASN A 25 -6.44 -14.31 -7.75
N TYR A 26 -5.42 -13.48 -7.95
CA TYR A 26 -4.06 -13.97 -8.15
C TYR A 26 -3.54 -14.73 -6.91
N PHE A 27 -3.66 -14.12 -5.72
CA PHE A 27 -3.23 -14.74 -4.46
C PHE A 27 -3.87 -16.12 -4.26
N LEU A 28 -5.19 -16.24 -4.44
CA LEU A 28 -5.89 -17.53 -4.31
C LEU A 28 -5.49 -18.53 -5.40
N ASN A 29 -5.16 -18.05 -6.60
CA ASN A 29 -4.75 -18.89 -7.73
C ASN A 29 -3.30 -19.40 -7.63
N LEU A 30 -2.45 -18.79 -6.80
CA LEU A 30 -1.12 -19.34 -6.53
C LEU A 30 -1.18 -20.72 -5.86
N PHE A 31 -2.28 -21.00 -5.17
CA PHE A 31 -2.57 -22.30 -4.54
C PHE A 31 -3.46 -23.17 -5.44
N SER A 32 -3.48 -22.92 -6.75
CA SER A 32 -4.12 -23.80 -7.75
C SER A 32 -3.13 -24.80 -8.29
N GLY A 33 -3.46 -26.09 -8.21
CA GLY A 33 -2.60 -27.19 -8.65
C GLY A 33 -1.88 -27.92 -7.52
N ILE A 34 -2.07 -27.48 -6.27
CA ILE A 34 -1.68 -28.24 -5.07
C ILE A 34 -2.98 -28.65 -4.39
N ASP A 35 -3.12 -29.90 -3.98
CA ASP A 35 -4.29 -30.36 -3.23
C ASP A 35 -4.23 -29.90 -1.77
N GLU A 36 -5.39 -29.73 -1.13
CA GLU A 36 -5.48 -29.26 0.26
C GLU A 36 -4.59 -30.11 1.20
N SER A 37 -4.65 -31.44 1.08
CA SER A 37 -3.87 -32.38 1.88
C SER A 37 -2.37 -32.28 1.61
N GLN A 38 -1.98 -32.12 0.34
CA GLN A 38 -0.57 -31.98 -0.05
C GLN A 38 0.02 -30.69 0.52
N LEU A 39 -0.69 -29.57 0.45
CA LEU A 39 -0.22 -28.31 1.03
C LEU A 39 -0.07 -28.41 2.55
N ILE A 40 -0.99 -29.10 3.23
CA ILE A 40 -0.89 -29.34 4.67
C ILE A 40 0.36 -30.18 4.97
N GLU A 41 0.59 -31.25 4.23
CA GLU A 41 1.75 -32.13 4.41
C GLU A 41 3.07 -31.38 4.21
N VAL A 42 3.21 -30.62 3.12
CA VAL A 42 4.40 -29.80 2.86
C VAL A 42 4.64 -28.77 3.97
N LEU A 43 3.58 -28.16 4.51
CA LEU A 43 3.75 -27.18 5.60
C LEU A 43 4.12 -27.85 6.93
N LEU A 44 3.69 -29.10 7.16
CA LEU A 44 4.03 -29.86 8.35
C LEU A 44 5.39 -30.53 8.25
N SER A 45 5.92 -30.80 7.06
CA SER A 45 7.31 -31.27 6.91
C SER A 45 8.34 -30.20 7.27
N LEU A 46 7.92 -28.93 7.35
CA LEU A 46 8.74 -27.82 7.85
C LEU A 46 8.76 -27.75 9.40
N GLU A 47 8.09 -28.68 10.09
CA GLU A 47 7.98 -28.70 11.56
C GLU A 47 9.33 -28.92 12.26
N GLU A 48 10.30 -29.56 11.60
CA GLU A 48 11.66 -29.76 12.15
C GLU A 48 12.36 -28.43 12.48
N GLU A 49 11.95 -27.32 11.86
CA GLU A 49 12.48 -25.97 12.11
C GLU A 49 11.61 -25.16 13.09
N VAL A 50 10.31 -25.47 13.20
CA VAL A 50 9.35 -24.75 14.07
C VAL A 50 8.20 -25.69 14.49
N PRO A 51 7.91 -25.87 15.80
CA PRO A 51 6.82 -26.75 16.21
C PRO A 51 5.47 -26.23 15.69
N PHE A 52 4.70 -27.09 15.01
CA PHE A 52 3.43 -26.72 14.38
C PHE A 52 2.28 -27.61 14.83
N SER A 53 1.12 -26.99 15.11
CA SER A 53 -0.10 -27.74 15.35
C SER A 53 -0.71 -28.14 14.02
N LYS A 54 -0.69 -29.44 13.70
CA LYS A 54 -1.42 -30.03 12.57
C LYS A 54 -2.86 -29.52 12.48
N ARG A 55 -3.58 -29.49 13.61
CA ARG A 55 -4.95 -28.96 13.69
C ARG A 55 -5.04 -27.49 13.25
N ALA A 56 -4.11 -26.65 13.68
CA ALA A 56 -4.11 -25.22 13.35
C ALA A 56 -3.79 -24.99 11.88
N ILE A 57 -2.72 -25.62 11.36
CA ILE A 57 -2.32 -25.56 9.95
C ILE A 57 -3.47 -26.04 9.06
N SER A 58 -4.01 -27.23 9.32
CA SER A 58 -5.14 -27.77 8.56
C SER A 58 -6.36 -26.84 8.57
N LYS A 59 -6.70 -26.23 9.72
CA LYS A 59 -7.83 -25.28 9.80
C LYS A 59 -7.58 -24.02 8.96
N GLY A 60 -6.37 -23.46 9.01
CA GLY A 60 -6.02 -22.27 8.23
C GLY A 60 -6.00 -22.53 6.71
N ILE A 61 -5.47 -23.68 6.28
CA ILE A 61 -5.48 -24.08 4.87
C ILE A 61 -6.90 -24.39 4.38
N LYS A 62 -7.74 -25.04 5.19
CA LYS A 62 -9.17 -25.23 4.87
C LYS A 62 -9.89 -23.90 4.64
N LEU A 63 -9.59 -22.86 5.43
CA LEU A 63 -10.13 -21.53 5.18
C LEU A 63 -9.69 -20.98 3.81
N LEU A 64 -8.40 -21.10 3.45
CA LEU A 64 -7.91 -20.69 2.13
C LEU A 64 -8.70 -21.35 0.99
N TYR A 65 -8.89 -22.67 1.01
CA TYR A 65 -9.64 -23.39 -0.03
C TYR A 65 -11.13 -23.08 -0.02
N HIS A 66 -11.72 -22.83 1.16
CA HIS A 66 -13.10 -22.40 1.29
C HIS A 66 -13.34 -21.03 0.63
N HIS A 67 -12.46 -20.06 0.89
CA HIS A 67 -12.52 -18.73 0.27
C HIS A 67 -12.31 -18.79 -1.24
N LYS A 68 -11.38 -19.65 -1.70
CA LYS A 68 -11.15 -19.93 -3.12
C LYS A 68 -12.40 -20.49 -3.81
N LYS A 69 -13.05 -21.51 -3.24
CA LYS A 69 -14.30 -22.10 -3.76
C LYS A 69 -15.43 -21.07 -3.85
N ARG A 70 -15.54 -20.17 -2.86
CA ARG A 70 -16.57 -19.13 -2.80
C ARG A 70 -16.28 -17.88 -3.64
N LYS A 71 -15.13 -17.80 -4.32
CA LYS A 71 -14.71 -16.62 -5.11
C LYS A 71 -14.87 -15.31 -4.32
N VAL A 72 -14.37 -15.31 -3.08
CA VAL A 72 -14.46 -14.15 -2.19
C VAL A 72 -13.78 -12.94 -2.83
N LYS A 73 -14.37 -11.74 -2.65
CA LYS A 73 -13.94 -10.53 -3.35
C LYS A 73 -12.67 -9.88 -2.78
N ASN A 74 -12.29 -10.21 -1.55
CA ASN A 74 -11.13 -9.63 -0.88
C ASN A 74 -10.42 -10.68 0.01
N TYR A 75 -9.13 -10.92 -0.25
CA TYR A 75 -8.28 -11.83 0.53
C TYR A 75 -8.14 -11.41 2.01
N GLU A 76 -8.36 -10.13 2.32
CA GLU A 76 -8.26 -9.62 3.70
C GLU A 76 -9.27 -10.26 4.65
N TYR A 77 -10.41 -10.74 4.13
CA TYR A 77 -11.38 -11.47 4.93
C TYR A 77 -10.85 -12.84 5.37
N LEU A 78 -10.02 -13.51 4.55
CA LEU A 78 -9.32 -14.73 4.95
C LEU A 78 -8.31 -14.44 6.05
N LEU A 79 -7.49 -13.40 5.85
CA LEU A 79 -6.48 -13.00 6.84
C LEU A 79 -7.12 -12.64 8.18
N ALA A 80 -8.22 -11.88 8.18
CA ALA A 80 -8.95 -11.52 9.39
C ALA A 80 -9.43 -12.73 10.19
N GLN A 81 -9.92 -13.78 9.52
CA GLN A 81 -10.35 -15.01 10.20
C GLN A 81 -9.17 -15.76 10.81
N ILE A 82 -8.02 -15.78 10.13
CA ILE A 82 -6.81 -16.42 10.67
C ILE A 82 -6.24 -15.61 11.85
N GLU A 83 -6.29 -14.28 11.78
CA GLU A 83 -5.94 -13.39 12.89
C GLU A 83 -6.82 -13.63 14.12
N GLU A 84 -8.13 -13.78 13.92
CA GLU A 84 -9.08 -14.10 14.99
C GLU A 84 -8.78 -15.48 15.62
N LEU A 85 -8.45 -16.48 14.81
CA LEU A 85 -8.01 -17.78 15.32
C LEU A 85 -6.71 -17.68 16.14
N ALA A 86 -5.77 -16.83 15.71
CA ALA A 86 -4.54 -16.56 16.45
C ALA A 86 -4.80 -15.80 17.77
N SER A 87 -5.81 -14.94 17.84
CA SER A 87 -6.14 -14.15 19.03
C SER A 87 -6.90 -14.95 20.09
N ILE A 88 -7.80 -15.85 19.67
CA ILE A 88 -8.60 -16.71 20.57
C ILE A 88 -7.73 -17.77 21.27
N SER A 89 -6.62 -18.18 20.66
CA SER A 89 -5.68 -19.13 21.27
C SER A 89 -5.05 -18.57 22.55
N LYS A 90 -5.57 -18.96 23.72
CA LYS A 90 -5.05 -18.54 25.04
C LYS A 90 -3.58 -18.97 25.19
N LYS A 91 -2.74 -18.03 25.66
CA LYS A 91 -1.30 -18.14 26.00
C LYS A 91 -0.41 -18.84 24.95
N GLY A 92 0.38 -18.06 24.20
CA GLY A 92 1.75 -18.36 23.72
C GLY A 92 2.11 -19.72 23.08
N GLY A 93 1.16 -20.61 22.81
CA GLY A 93 1.45 -22.00 22.44
C GLY A 93 1.59 -22.23 20.93
N VAL A 94 1.99 -23.45 20.59
CA VAL A 94 2.20 -23.97 19.23
C VAL A 94 1.06 -23.61 18.27
N ILE A 95 -0.21 -23.65 18.71
CA ILE A 95 -1.38 -23.25 17.90
C ILE A 95 -1.27 -21.80 17.42
N LYS A 96 -0.93 -20.87 18.32
CA LYS A 96 -0.78 -19.44 18.01
C LYS A 96 0.37 -19.23 17.02
N THR A 97 1.48 -19.95 17.24
CA THR A 97 2.65 -19.93 16.36
C THR A 97 2.30 -20.41 14.96
N SER A 98 1.53 -21.50 14.82
CA SER A 98 1.06 -22.00 13.52
C SER A 98 0.20 -20.99 12.76
N TYR A 99 -0.76 -20.33 13.42
CA TYR A 99 -1.56 -19.29 12.75
C TYR A 99 -0.72 -18.06 12.36
N ARG A 100 0.21 -17.63 13.22
CA ARG A 100 1.16 -16.55 12.90
C ARG A 100 2.06 -16.92 11.72
N TYR A 101 2.49 -18.17 11.64
CA TYR A 101 3.25 -18.67 10.50
C TYR A 101 2.45 -18.57 9.20
N LEU A 102 1.18 -19.01 9.20
CA LEU A 102 0.31 -18.87 8.03
C LEU A 102 0.07 -17.40 7.65
N LEU A 103 -0.15 -16.51 8.63
CA LEU A 103 -0.27 -15.08 8.37
C LEU A 103 0.99 -14.50 7.72
N ASN A 104 2.17 -14.86 8.24
CA ASN A 104 3.44 -14.44 7.66
C ASN A 104 3.66 -15.04 6.26
N LEU A 105 3.28 -16.30 6.04
CA LEU A 105 3.28 -16.95 4.72
C LEU A 105 2.47 -16.14 3.71
N PHE A 106 1.19 -15.91 4.00
CA PHE A 106 0.29 -15.19 3.11
C PHE A 106 0.71 -13.73 2.94
N TYR A 107 1.23 -13.09 4.00
CA TYR A 107 1.83 -11.77 3.91
C TYR A 107 2.97 -11.72 2.91
N GLY A 108 3.92 -12.65 3.01
CA GLY A 108 5.06 -12.72 2.09
C GLY A 108 4.61 -12.92 0.66
N THR A 109 3.65 -13.80 0.44
CA THR A 109 3.08 -14.04 -0.89
C THR A 109 2.46 -12.78 -1.50
N ILE A 110 1.62 -12.05 -0.73
CA ILE A 110 0.96 -10.82 -1.20
C ILE A 110 2.00 -9.72 -1.44
N TYR A 111 2.93 -9.53 -0.51
CA TYR A 111 3.99 -8.53 -0.61
C TYR A 111 4.88 -8.78 -1.83
N SER A 112 5.38 -10.01 -2.00
CA SER A 112 6.23 -10.37 -3.15
C SER A 112 5.49 -10.20 -4.48
N ASN A 113 4.20 -10.53 -4.52
CA ASN A 113 3.37 -10.29 -5.70
C ASN A 113 3.24 -8.79 -6.02
N LEU A 114 2.96 -7.95 -5.02
CA LEU A 114 2.90 -6.51 -5.19
C LEU A 114 4.24 -5.92 -5.67
N MET A 115 5.38 -6.41 -5.16
CA MET A 115 6.71 -6.02 -5.63
C MET A 115 6.93 -6.42 -7.09
N LEU A 116 6.54 -7.64 -7.48
CA LEU A 116 6.64 -8.11 -8.87
C LEU A 116 5.79 -7.24 -9.80
N TYR A 117 4.55 -6.92 -9.39
CA TYR A 117 3.72 -5.98 -10.12
C TYR A 117 4.43 -4.65 -10.29
N GLN A 118 4.83 -3.98 -9.21
CA GLN A 118 5.52 -2.68 -9.25
C GLN A 118 6.71 -2.67 -10.21
N ASN A 119 7.57 -3.69 -10.15
CA ASN A 119 8.77 -3.78 -10.98
C ASN A 119 8.47 -4.07 -12.44
N ILE A 120 7.58 -5.03 -12.71
CA ILE A 120 7.22 -5.40 -14.09
C ILE A 120 6.44 -4.25 -14.74
N SER A 121 5.49 -3.64 -14.03
CA SER A 121 4.68 -2.56 -14.57
C SER A 121 5.50 -1.30 -14.80
N TYR A 122 6.45 -0.97 -13.92
CA TYR A 122 7.37 0.14 -14.17
C TYR A 122 8.17 -0.08 -15.46
N ASN A 123 8.81 -1.24 -15.60
CA ASN A 123 9.67 -1.53 -16.74
C ASN A 123 8.90 -1.67 -18.07
N GLN A 124 7.68 -2.21 -18.03
CA GLN A 124 6.94 -2.52 -19.26
C GLN A 124 5.97 -1.43 -19.72
N ILE A 125 5.37 -0.66 -18.80
CA ILE A 125 4.28 0.25 -19.18
C ILE A 125 4.36 1.66 -18.61
N TYR A 126 5.08 1.89 -17.52
CA TYR A 126 5.12 3.23 -16.91
C TYR A 126 5.64 4.27 -17.91
N LYS A 127 6.74 3.97 -18.61
CA LYS A 127 7.30 4.86 -19.64
C LYS A 127 6.33 5.21 -20.76
N THR A 128 5.34 4.37 -21.07
CA THR A 128 4.34 4.66 -22.10
C THR A 128 3.07 5.32 -21.57
N ASN A 129 2.79 5.15 -20.28
CA ASN A 129 1.50 5.51 -19.69
C ASN A 129 1.60 6.65 -18.66
N PHE A 130 2.79 7.07 -18.23
CA PHE A 130 2.92 8.17 -17.27
C PHE A 130 2.40 9.50 -17.87
N ASP A 131 2.54 9.72 -19.19
CA ASP A 131 1.97 10.86 -19.93
C ASP A 131 0.45 10.97 -19.83
N LEU A 132 -0.24 9.87 -19.52
CA LEU A 132 -1.69 9.88 -19.28
C LEU A 132 -2.05 10.70 -18.03
N TYR A 133 -1.09 10.98 -17.16
CA TYR A 133 -1.22 11.77 -15.94
C TYR A 133 -0.73 13.21 -16.12
N ALA A 134 -0.47 13.68 -17.34
CA ALA A 134 0.08 15.02 -17.58
C ALA A 134 -0.73 16.17 -16.95
N GLY A 135 -2.06 16.00 -16.82
CA GLY A 135 -2.91 16.95 -16.13
C GLY A 135 -2.79 16.98 -14.60
N LEU A 136 -2.01 16.09 -13.97
CA LEU A 136 -2.00 15.92 -12.51
C LEU A 136 -1.65 17.21 -11.78
N LYS A 137 -0.67 17.96 -12.29
CA LYS A 137 -0.25 19.25 -11.71
C LYS A 137 -1.40 20.28 -11.70
N HIS A 138 -2.31 20.22 -12.67
CA HIS A 138 -3.42 21.16 -12.83
C HIS A 138 -4.61 20.90 -11.91
N VAL A 139 -4.68 19.72 -11.29
CA VAL A 139 -5.73 19.40 -10.31
C VAL A 139 -5.31 19.65 -8.86
N LEU A 140 -4.06 20.09 -8.65
CA LEU A 140 -3.54 20.46 -7.34
C LEU A 140 -4.04 21.84 -6.92
N ASN A 141 -4.08 22.08 -5.60
CA ASN A 141 -4.28 23.42 -5.08
C ASN A 141 -3.08 24.32 -5.46
N GLU A 142 -3.31 25.64 -5.50
CA GLU A 142 -2.23 26.63 -5.57
C GLU A 142 -1.29 26.54 -4.36
N ASN A 143 -1.86 26.18 -3.20
CA ASN A 143 -1.15 25.90 -1.96
C ASN A 143 -0.88 24.39 -1.81
N GLU A 144 -0.71 23.90 -0.58
CA GLU A 144 -0.45 22.49 -0.37
C GLU A 144 -1.65 21.62 -0.77
N THR A 145 -1.37 20.47 -1.35
CA THR A 145 -2.37 19.42 -1.64
C THR A 145 -2.06 18.20 -0.81
N TRP A 146 -3.05 17.73 -0.06
CA TRP A 146 -2.92 16.52 0.74
C TRP A 146 -3.38 15.30 -0.05
N PHE A 147 -2.48 14.32 -0.15
CA PHE A 147 -2.74 13.01 -0.73
C PHE A 147 -2.73 11.95 0.36
N PHE A 148 -3.89 11.35 0.58
CA PHE A 148 -4.03 10.16 1.41
C PHE A 148 -4.17 8.96 0.50
N THR A 149 -3.20 8.05 0.53
CA THR A 149 -3.23 6.87 -0.34
C THR A 149 -3.46 5.61 0.47
N LEU A 150 -4.38 4.78 -0.02
CA LEU A 150 -4.60 3.41 0.42
C LEU A 150 -3.78 2.43 -0.42
N ASN A 151 -3.15 2.91 -1.50
CA ASN A 151 -2.32 2.08 -2.36
C ASN A 151 -1.03 1.73 -1.65
N HIS A 152 -0.58 0.51 -1.92
CA HIS A 152 0.71 0.04 -1.46
C HIS A 152 1.84 0.37 -2.46
N ASP A 153 1.53 0.75 -3.70
CA ASP A 153 2.52 1.12 -4.71
C ASP A 153 3.21 2.47 -4.43
N ILE A 154 4.14 2.84 -5.31
CA ILE A 154 4.90 4.10 -5.25
C ILE A 154 4.61 5.02 -6.44
N TYR A 155 3.50 4.82 -7.17
CA TYR A 155 3.27 5.53 -8.43
C TYR A 155 2.96 7.01 -8.25
N LEU A 156 2.30 7.41 -7.16
CA LEU A 156 2.09 8.84 -6.89
C LEU A 156 3.45 9.56 -6.77
N GLU A 157 4.41 8.91 -6.13
CA GLU A 157 5.74 9.45 -5.91
C GLU A 157 6.55 9.54 -7.20
N LEU A 158 6.49 8.49 -8.03
CA LEU A 158 7.12 8.50 -9.35
C LEU A 158 6.54 9.62 -10.22
N LEU A 159 5.21 9.80 -10.21
CA LEU A 159 4.53 10.88 -10.91
C LEU A 159 4.93 12.26 -10.35
N CYS A 160 5.06 12.40 -9.03
CA CYS A 160 5.52 13.65 -8.44
C CYS A 160 6.94 14.01 -8.89
N ILE A 161 7.84 13.03 -8.96
CA ILE A 161 9.21 13.23 -9.43
C ILE A 161 9.21 13.62 -10.91
N ASP A 162 8.57 12.83 -11.78
CA ASP A 162 8.65 13.03 -13.22
C ASP A 162 7.89 14.26 -13.74
N TYR A 163 6.92 14.80 -12.97
CA TYR A 163 6.21 16.05 -13.29
C TYR A 163 6.70 17.26 -12.49
N ASP A 164 7.83 17.15 -11.79
CA ASP A 164 8.39 18.21 -10.96
C ASP A 164 7.35 18.82 -10.01
N ILE A 165 6.61 17.95 -9.32
CA ILE A 165 5.67 18.30 -8.25
C ILE A 165 6.43 18.11 -6.93
N PRO A 166 6.77 19.20 -6.20
CA PRO A 166 7.42 19.08 -4.90
C PRO A 166 6.57 18.19 -3.98
N ALA A 167 7.18 17.16 -3.41
CA ALA A 167 6.47 16.19 -2.60
C ALA A 167 7.21 15.91 -1.29
N THR A 168 6.46 15.65 -0.23
CA THR A 168 7.01 15.33 1.09
C THR A 168 6.11 14.35 1.83
N TYR A 169 6.73 13.46 2.59
CA TYR A 169 6.03 12.67 3.61
C TYR A 169 5.88 13.44 4.93
N GLY A 170 6.48 14.63 5.06
CA GLY A 170 6.68 15.31 6.34
C GLY A 170 7.83 14.71 7.15
N ASP A 171 8.80 14.10 6.47
CA ASP A 171 9.99 13.51 7.06
C ASP A 171 11.01 14.60 7.41
N THR A 172 11.69 14.46 8.56
CA THR A 172 12.56 15.48 9.16
C THR A 172 14.00 15.02 9.29
N GLU A 173 14.24 13.71 9.18
CA GLU A 173 15.54 13.08 9.36
C GLU A 173 15.90 12.26 8.12
N VAL A 174 17.20 11.99 7.94
CA VAL A 174 17.72 11.09 6.92
C VAL A 174 18.49 9.98 7.63
N ILE A 175 18.24 8.74 7.24
CA ILE A 175 18.95 7.57 7.75
C ILE A 175 19.44 6.73 6.57
N LYS A 176 20.58 6.08 6.76
CA LYS A 176 21.18 5.20 5.76
C LYS A 176 21.35 3.81 6.35
N PHE A 177 21.13 2.80 5.52
CA PHE A 177 21.43 1.41 5.86
C PHE A 177 22.34 0.83 4.78
N PRO A 178 23.43 0.13 5.15
CA PRO A 178 24.15 -0.70 4.19
C PRO A 178 23.20 -1.72 3.53
N ILE A 179 23.51 -2.09 2.28
CA ILE A 179 22.81 -3.20 1.64
C ILE A 179 23.13 -4.49 2.39
N ASP A 180 24.38 -4.74 2.74
CA ASP A 180 24.76 -5.83 3.61
C ASP A 180 25.99 -5.47 4.44
N ASN A 181 26.19 -6.20 5.53
CA ASN A 181 27.30 -5.96 6.44
C ASN A 181 28.66 -6.48 5.94
N ASN A 182 28.70 -7.20 4.81
CA ASN A 182 29.96 -7.54 4.16
C ASN A 182 30.51 -6.36 3.34
N CYS A 183 29.65 -5.39 2.98
CA CYS A 183 30.02 -4.17 2.27
C CYS A 183 29.30 -2.93 2.82
N MET A 184 29.91 -2.31 3.83
CA MET A 184 29.36 -1.11 4.51
C MET A 184 29.34 0.16 3.65
N THR A 185 29.90 0.13 2.43
CA THR A 185 30.00 1.31 1.55
C THR A 185 28.77 1.51 0.65
N ASP A 186 28.12 0.44 0.18
CA ASP A 186 26.89 0.55 -0.63
C ASP A 186 25.69 0.67 0.31
N LYS A 187 25.08 1.87 0.33
CA LYS A 187 24.00 2.22 1.25
C LYS A 187 22.72 2.61 0.51
N ILE A 188 21.59 2.35 1.15
CA ILE A 188 20.27 2.83 0.76
C ILE A 188 19.90 4.02 1.64
N ASN A 189 19.44 5.11 1.01
CA ASN A 189 19.04 6.31 1.72
C ASN A 189 17.54 6.26 2.01
N PHE A 190 17.15 6.64 3.22
CA PHE A 190 15.77 6.84 3.62
C PHE A 190 15.60 8.23 4.23
N THR A 191 14.47 8.87 3.97
CA THR A 191 13.96 9.95 4.82
C THR A 191 13.09 9.32 5.92
N CYS A 192 13.00 9.96 7.07
CA CYS A 192 12.25 9.41 8.18
C CYS A 192 11.67 10.46 9.12
N LYS A 193 10.69 10.02 9.90
CA LYS A 193 10.09 10.79 11.00
C LYS A 193 9.69 9.87 12.14
N LYS A 194 9.66 10.43 13.34
CA LYS A 194 9.15 9.76 14.54
C LYS A 194 7.63 9.67 14.46
N ARG A 195 7.06 8.61 15.04
CA ARG A 195 5.60 8.40 15.04
C ARG A 195 4.81 9.55 15.67
N LYS A 196 5.38 10.23 16.66
CA LYS A 196 4.76 11.44 17.27
C LYS A 196 4.64 12.64 16.33
N GLU A 197 5.40 12.64 15.22
CA GLU A 197 5.44 13.73 14.24
C GLU A 197 4.39 13.59 13.12
N PHE A 198 3.58 12.52 13.14
CA PHE A 198 2.35 12.43 12.34
C PHE A 198 1.26 13.34 12.90
N ASN A 199 1.47 14.65 12.79
CA ASN A 199 0.52 15.66 13.22
C ASN A 199 0.59 16.88 12.29
N ILE A 200 -0.52 17.63 12.21
CA ILE A 200 -0.64 18.79 11.32
C ILE A 200 0.33 19.94 11.66
N LYS A 201 0.89 19.96 12.88
CA LYS A 201 1.83 20.99 13.32
C LYS A 201 3.24 20.75 12.80
N ASN A 202 3.57 19.55 12.36
CA ASN A 202 4.87 19.23 11.75
C ASN A 202 5.17 20.23 10.61
N LYS A 203 6.35 20.87 10.70
CA LYS A 203 6.81 21.92 9.79
C LYS A 203 7.41 21.38 8.50
N ALA A 204 7.72 20.08 8.44
CA ALA A 204 8.22 19.42 7.22
C ALA A 204 7.13 19.19 6.16
N TYR A 205 5.86 19.35 6.52
CA TYR A 205 4.76 19.42 5.55
C TYR A 205 4.71 20.80 4.90
N PHE A 206 4.36 20.84 3.61
CA PHE A 206 4.02 22.08 2.92
C PHE A 206 2.81 22.73 3.60
N LYS A 207 2.91 24.05 3.80
CA LYS A 207 1.85 24.90 4.38
C LYS A 207 1.85 26.23 3.64
N ASN A 208 0.71 26.60 3.06
CA ASN A 208 0.55 27.81 2.24
C ASN A 208 1.60 27.90 1.12
N LYS A 209 2.00 26.74 0.58
CA LYS A 209 3.00 26.61 -0.48
C LYS A 209 2.61 25.44 -1.36
N PHE A 210 2.79 25.60 -2.67
CA PHE A 210 2.57 24.56 -3.64
C PHE A 210 3.40 23.30 -3.32
N GLY A 211 2.75 22.15 -3.33
CA GLY A 211 3.39 20.86 -3.11
C GLY A 211 2.43 19.78 -2.61
N ALA A 212 2.85 18.53 -2.74
CA ALA A 212 2.12 17.34 -2.34
C ALA A 212 2.57 16.84 -0.96
N ASN A 213 1.67 16.87 0.02
CA ASN A 213 1.85 16.20 1.31
C ASN A 213 1.27 14.78 1.19
N ILE A 214 2.14 13.76 1.18
CA ILE A 214 1.75 12.36 0.93
C ILE A 214 1.67 11.59 2.25
N VAL A 215 0.57 10.88 2.46
CA VAL A 215 0.34 10.01 3.62
C VAL A 215 -0.17 8.64 3.16
N LYS A 216 0.64 7.59 3.36
CA LYS A 216 0.27 6.20 3.07
C LYS A 216 -0.51 5.60 4.23
N LEU A 217 -1.84 5.67 4.17
CA LEU A 217 -2.71 5.27 5.27
C LEU A 217 -2.59 3.79 5.62
N HIS A 218 -2.27 2.91 4.67
CA HIS A 218 -2.03 1.48 4.96
C HIS A 218 -0.56 1.07 4.80
N GLY A 219 0.35 2.04 4.84
CA GLY A 219 1.74 1.82 4.45
C GLY A 219 1.87 1.44 2.97
N GLY A 220 3.08 1.10 2.55
CA GLY A 220 3.35 0.77 1.16
C GLY A 220 4.71 0.12 0.96
N LEU A 221 4.98 -0.33 -0.26
CA LEU A 221 6.21 -1.01 -0.64
C LEU A 221 7.44 -0.10 -0.49
N GLY A 222 7.25 1.23 -0.57
CA GLY A 222 8.28 2.24 -0.34
C GLY A 222 8.37 2.78 1.10
N GLU A 223 7.75 2.12 2.08
CA GLU A 223 7.75 2.55 3.48
C GLU A 223 8.10 1.39 4.42
N LEU A 224 8.97 1.65 5.40
CA LEU A 224 9.42 0.70 6.42
C LEU A 224 9.18 1.28 7.82
N ASP A 225 8.85 0.42 8.78
CA ASP A 225 8.78 0.76 10.21
C ASP A 225 10.08 0.36 10.90
N TYR A 226 10.73 1.34 11.51
CA TYR A 226 11.91 1.14 12.36
C TYR A 226 11.47 1.21 13.83
N SER A 227 10.94 0.10 14.33
CA SER A 227 10.25 0.05 15.61
C SER A 227 11.15 0.40 16.80
N LYS A 228 12.44 0.02 16.79
CA LYS A 228 13.43 0.33 17.86
C LYS A 228 13.56 1.84 18.10
N ARG A 229 13.49 2.65 17.03
CA ARG A 229 13.55 4.12 17.11
C ARG A 229 12.18 4.80 17.07
N HIS A 230 11.09 4.03 17.00
CA HIS A 230 9.72 4.53 16.80
C HIS A 230 9.59 5.46 15.57
N MET A 231 10.24 5.06 14.47
CA MET A 231 10.30 5.85 13.23
C MET A 231 9.65 5.12 12.06
N VAL A 232 9.17 5.91 11.11
CA VAL A 232 8.77 5.44 9.79
C VAL A 232 9.77 5.98 8.78
N CYS A 233 10.29 5.09 7.93
CA CYS A 233 11.30 5.37 6.92
C CYS A 233 10.68 5.25 5.53
N ASN A 234 10.92 6.24 4.67
CA ASN A 234 10.48 6.29 3.28
C ASN A 234 11.67 6.52 2.37
N PHE A 235 11.52 6.20 1.08
CA PHE A 235 12.49 6.67 0.10
C PHE A 235 12.46 8.20 -0.04
N PRO A 236 13.62 8.86 -0.25
CA PRO A 236 13.66 10.28 -0.59
C PRO A 236 12.77 10.60 -1.79
N LEU A 237 12.19 11.79 -1.81
CA LEU A 237 11.43 12.31 -2.95
C LEU A 237 12.18 13.40 -3.72
N THR A 238 13.46 13.60 -3.40
CA THR A 238 14.34 14.62 -3.98
C THR A 238 15.13 14.10 -5.19
N PHE A 239 14.69 12.99 -5.79
CA PHE A 239 15.32 12.44 -6.99
C PHE A 239 15.02 13.29 -8.22
N SER A 240 15.96 13.32 -9.18
CA SER A 240 15.77 14.01 -10.46
C SER A 240 14.99 13.18 -11.48
N SER A 241 14.84 11.87 -11.25
CA SER A 241 14.09 10.96 -12.11
C SER A 241 13.46 9.82 -11.32
N SER A 242 12.28 9.36 -11.77
CA SER A 242 11.64 8.15 -11.24
C SER A 242 12.53 6.90 -11.33
N ILE A 243 13.49 6.88 -12.24
CA ILE A 243 14.44 5.78 -12.41
C ILE A 243 15.29 5.62 -11.14
N ASP A 244 15.72 6.72 -10.51
CA ASP A 244 16.54 6.68 -9.30
C ASP A 244 15.75 6.14 -8.11
N LEU A 245 14.48 6.54 -7.98
CA LEU A 245 13.58 6.00 -6.97
C LEU A 245 13.37 4.48 -7.17
N ILE A 246 13.17 4.03 -8.41
CA ILE A 246 13.02 2.59 -8.70
C ILE A 246 14.32 1.81 -8.47
N ASN A 247 15.47 2.40 -8.76
CA ASN A 247 16.75 1.77 -8.47
C ASN A 247 16.94 1.58 -6.95
N GLN A 248 16.62 2.60 -6.15
CA GLN A 248 16.60 2.49 -4.69
C GLN A 248 15.59 1.46 -4.19
N PHE A 249 14.38 1.46 -4.75
CA PHE A 249 13.34 0.48 -4.47
C PHE A 249 13.82 -0.96 -4.68
N ASN A 250 14.51 -1.22 -5.80
CA ASN A 250 15.04 -2.54 -6.12
C ASN A 250 16.18 -2.98 -5.20
N LYS A 251 16.95 -2.03 -4.64
CA LYS A 251 18.01 -2.36 -3.67
C LYS A 251 17.46 -2.94 -2.36
N ILE A 252 16.22 -2.62 -1.95
CA ILE A 252 15.62 -3.19 -0.72
C ILE A 252 15.66 -4.73 -0.72
N HIS A 253 15.48 -5.38 -1.87
CA HIS A 253 15.52 -6.83 -1.96
C HIS A 253 16.89 -7.44 -1.68
N LYS A 254 17.94 -6.67 -1.94
CA LYS A 254 19.32 -7.10 -1.73
C LYS A 254 19.72 -6.96 -0.27
N MET A 255 18.98 -6.18 0.52
CA MET A 255 19.29 -5.95 1.93
C MET A 255 19.48 -7.27 2.68
N ALA A 256 20.53 -7.34 3.49
CA ALA A 256 20.91 -8.55 4.21
C ALA A 256 21.68 -8.22 5.48
N PHE A 257 21.71 -9.21 6.37
CA PHE A 257 22.67 -9.28 7.45
C PHE A 257 23.27 -10.70 7.43
N PHE A 258 24.59 -10.79 7.56
CA PHE A 258 25.38 -12.01 7.64
C PHE A 258 25.91 -12.14 9.07
N PHE A 259 25.93 -13.35 9.64
CA PHE A 259 26.31 -13.55 11.05
C PHE A 259 27.80 -13.35 11.34
N ASP A 260 28.63 -13.42 10.31
CA ASP A 260 30.09 -13.38 10.36
C ASP A 260 30.59 -12.99 8.95
N GLU A 261 31.67 -12.21 8.87
CA GLU A 261 32.26 -11.67 7.62
C GLU A 261 32.62 -12.79 6.63
N ASP A 262 33.01 -13.97 7.16
CA ASP A 262 33.36 -15.15 6.37
C ASP A 262 32.15 -16.07 6.08
N SER A 263 31.04 -15.88 6.79
CA SER A 263 29.87 -16.74 6.65
C SER A 263 29.03 -16.32 5.44
N LYS A 264 28.84 -17.25 4.49
CA LYS A 264 27.75 -17.13 3.48
C LYS A 264 26.36 -17.26 4.11
N ILE A 265 26.24 -17.28 5.44
CA ILE A 265 25.01 -17.54 6.18
C ILE A 265 24.29 -16.21 6.39
N LYS A 266 23.42 -15.89 5.44
CA LYS A 266 22.50 -14.75 5.51
C LYS A 266 21.38 -15.04 6.53
N LEU A 267 21.14 -14.10 7.44
CA LEU A 267 19.89 -14.07 8.20
C LEU A 267 18.72 -14.04 7.21
N PRO A 268 17.82 -15.03 7.23
CA PRO A 268 16.73 -15.08 6.29
C PRO A 268 15.84 -13.86 6.54
N ASN A 269 15.82 -12.93 5.59
CA ASN A 269 14.78 -11.91 5.56
C ASN A 269 13.44 -12.64 5.58
N ASN A 270 12.77 -12.59 6.73
CA ASN A 270 11.50 -13.24 6.84
C ASN A 270 10.47 -12.43 6.03
N ARG A 271 9.30 -13.02 5.83
CA ARG A 271 8.29 -12.47 4.92
C ARG A 271 7.87 -11.03 5.27
N ARG A 272 8.00 -10.61 6.54
CA ARG A 272 7.58 -9.31 7.07
C ARG A 272 8.73 -8.38 7.51
N HIS A 273 9.88 -8.93 7.91
CA HIS A 273 11.01 -8.20 8.46
C HIS A 273 12.22 -8.29 7.53
N ILE A 274 13.04 -7.25 7.56
CA ILE A 274 14.31 -7.15 6.87
C ILE A 274 15.39 -7.00 7.95
N PHE A 275 16.35 -7.90 7.95
CA PHE A 275 17.51 -7.88 8.85
C PHE A 275 18.66 -7.20 8.12
N VAL A 276 19.19 -6.13 8.70
CA VAL A 276 20.19 -5.25 8.09
C VAL A 276 21.15 -4.77 9.17
N ALA A 277 22.37 -4.38 8.81
CA ALA A 277 23.22 -3.62 9.73
C ALA A 277 22.83 -2.13 9.72
N ASP A 278 23.12 -1.41 10.80
CA ASP A 278 23.19 0.05 10.76
C ASP A 278 24.61 0.54 10.41
N GLU A 279 24.94 1.79 10.73
CA GLU A 279 26.26 2.34 10.40
C GLU A 279 27.38 1.85 11.34
N ASP A 280 27.02 1.30 12.49
CA ASP A 280 27.93 0.79 13.52
C ASP A 280 28.08 -0.75 13.43
N ASP A 281 27.58 -1.36 12.35
CA ASP A 281 27.47 -2.81 12.13
C ASP A 281 26.52 -3.55 13.12
N ASP A 282 25.65 -2.81 13.81
CA ASP A 282 24.68 -3.41 14.71
C ASP A 282 23.48 -3.97 13.92
N LEU A 283 23.01 -5.17 14.32
CA LEU A 283 21.81 -5.78 13.76
C LEU A 283 20.57 -4.90 14.03
N VAL A 284 19.94 -4.47 12.94
CA VAL A 284 18.68 -3.75 12.90
C VAL A 284 17.60 -4.57 12.20
N VAL A 285 16.40 -4.52 12.78
CA VAL A 285 15.20 -5.14 12.20
C VAL A 285 14.27 -4.04 11.70
N LEU A 286 14.09 -4.00 10.38
CA LEU A 286 13.09 -3.14 9.72
C LEU A 286 11.84 -3.96 9.40
N THR A 287 10.66 -3.39 9.61
CA THR A 287 9.39 -4.06 9.31
C THR A 287 8.77 -3.45 8.05
N LYS A 288 8.36 -4.28 7.10
CA LYS A 288 7.60 -3.82 5.93
C LYS A 288 6.28 -3.20 6.40
N SER A 289 5.98 -1.98 5.97
CA SER A 289 4.84 -1.20 6.50
C SER A 289 3.48 -1.59 5.93
N VAL A 290 3.44 -2.35 4.83
CA VAL A 290 2.22 -2.75 4.13
C VAL A 290 1.27 -3.42 5.13
N LEU A 291 0.15 -2.77 5.42
CA LEU A 291 -0.87 -3.32 6.28
C LEU A 291 -1.83 -4.14 5.43
N ILE A 292 -1.89 -5.44 5.69
CA ILE A 292 -2.85 -6.38 5.11
C ILE A 292 -3.72 -7.00 6.22
N GLY A 293 -4.93 -7.40 5.88
CA GLY A 293 -5.87 -8.05 6.81
C GLY A 293 -7.09 -7.18 7.15
N GLY A 294 -8.12 -7.78 7.74
CA GLY A 294 -9.38 -7.06 8.04
C GLY A 294 -9.37 -6.30 9.37
N ASN A 295 -8.39 -6.54 10.25
CA ASN A 295 -8.31 -5.92 11.58
C ASN A 295 -7.11 -4.94 11.71
N LYS A 296 -6.70 -4.30 10.60
CA LYS A 296 -5.57 -3.35 10.57
C LYS A 296 -5.72 -2.20 11.57
N TYR A 297 -6.96 -1.82 11.84
CA TYR A 297 -7.31 -0.64 12.63
C TYR A 297 -8.46 -0.89 13.59
N SER A 298 -8.52 -0.09 14.64
CA SER A 298 -9.62 -0.03 15.57
C SER A 298 -10.89 0.41 14.86
N LYS A 299 -11.99 -0.28 15.18
CA LYS A 299 -13.35 0.09 14.79
C LYS A 299 -13.92 1.28 15.59
N THR A 300 -13.16 1.82 16.55
CA THR A 300 -13.63 2.88 17.46
C THR A 300 -13.05 4.24 17.08
N ALA A 301 -13.73 5.31 17.49
CA ALA A 301 -13.23 6.69 17.31
C ALA A 301 -12.00 7.01 18.18
N LYS A 302 -11.63 6.15 19.14
CA LYS A 302 -10.44 6.33 19.97
C LYS A 302 -9.22 5.85 19.19
N ILE A 303 -8.42 6.80 18.72
CA ILE A 303 -7.11 6.54 18.09
C ILE A 303 -6.21 5.77 19.06
N LYS A 304 -5.67 4.65 18.58
CA LYS A 304 -4.69 3.83 19.31
C LYS A 304 -3.27 4.08 18.80
N GLN A 305 -2.29 3.61 19.57
CA GLN A 305 -0.92 3.53 19.09
C GLN A 305 -0.88 2.72 17.77
N GLY A 306 -0.16 3.23 16.77
CA GLY A 306 -0.16 2.65 15.42
C GLY A 306 -1.13 3.31 14.45
N GLU A 307 -2.04 4.17 14.92
CA GLU A 307 -3.06 4.83 14.09
C GLU A 307 -2.75 6.32 13.83
N GLU A 308 -1.49 6.73 14.00
CA GLU A 308 -1.11 8.14 13.96
C GLU A 308 -1.38 8.78 12.58
N LYS A 309 -1.30 7.99 11.49
CA LYS A 309 -1.67 8.43 10.14
C LYS A 309 -3.15 8.69 9.97
N LEU A 310 -3.99 7.86 10.61
CA LEU A 310 -5.45 8.05 10.60
C LEU A 310 -5.83 9.29 11.41
N LYS A 311 -5.12 9.53 12.52
CA LYS A 311 -5.28 10.77 13.28
C LYS A 311 -4.93 12.00 12.44
N LEU A 312 -3.81 11.96 11.72
CA LEU A 312 -3.41 13.02 10.80
C LEU A 312 -4.45 13.23 9.69
N PHE A 313 -4.98 12.16 9.11
CA PHE A 313 -6.08 12.23 8.14
C PHE A 313 -7.29 12.97 8.71
N GLU A 314 -7.80 12.55 9.86
CA GLU A 314 -8.92 13.23 10.54
C GLU A 314 -8.64 14.70 10.82
N ASP A 315 -7.43 15.05 11.25
CA ASP A 315 -7.08 16.42 11.59
C ASP A 315 -6.95 17.31 10.34
N VAL A 316 -6.42 16.80 9.24
CA VAL A 316 -6.36 17.51 7.96
C VAL A 316 -7.77 17.72 7.40
N MET A 317 -8.62 16.68 7.45
CA MET A 317 -9.99 16.73 6.93
C MET A 317 -10.84 17.86 7.52
N LYS A 318 -10.55 18.31 8.75
CA LYS A 318 -11.22 19.47 9.37
C LYS A 318 -11.02 20.78 8.62
N SER A 319 -9.91 20.92 7.89
CA SER A 319 -9.54 22.13 7.16
C SER A 319 -9.81 22.06 5.66
N VAL A 320 -10.29 20.91 5.18
CA VAL A 320 -10.52 20.63 3.76
C VAL A 320 -11.99 20.92 3.42
N ASP A 321 -12.23 21.60 2.31
CA ASP A 321 -13.57 21.91 1.81
C ASP A 321 -14.12 20.77 0.94
N LYS A 322 -13.23 20.10 0.20
CA LYS A 322 -13.59 19.05 -0.76
C LYS A 322 -12.62 17.87 -0.71
N LEU A 323 -13.15 16.65 -0.62
CA LEU A 323 -12.38 15.41 -0.78
C LEU A 323 -12.67 14.76 -2.13
N ILE A 324 -11.62 14.53 -2.92
CA ILE A 324 -11.71 13.82 -4.19
C ILE A 324 -11.22 12.39 -3.96
N ILE A 325 -12.11 11.42 -4.16
CA ILE A 325 -11.86 9.99 -3.95
C ILE A 325 -11.69 9.33 -5.31
N ILE A 326 -10.49 8.81 -5.61
CA ILE A 326 -10.18 8.24 -6.92
C ILE A 326 -9.95 6.74 -6.79
N GLY A 327 -10.75 5.93 -7.49
CA GLY A 327 -10.50 4.50 -7.66
C GLY A 327 -10.54 3.69 -6.37
N TYR A 328 -11.28 4.13 -5.36
CA TYR A 328 -11.43 3.46 -4.07
C TYR A 328 -12.76 2.69 -4.00
N GLY A 329 -12.68 1.37 -3.76
CA GLY A 329 -13.84 0.49 -3.71
C GLY A 329 -14.64 0.49 -2.41
N PHE A 330 -14.33 1.39 -1.47
CA PHE A 330 -15.03 1.54 -0.18
C PHE A 330 -15.04 0.28 0.72
N GLY A 331 -14.04 -0.59 0.59
CA GLY A 331 -13.89 -1.81 1.40
C GLY A 331 -13.39 -1.56 2.84
N ASP A 332 -12.76 -0.42 3.10
CA ASP A 332 -12.13 -0.12 4.37
C ASP A 332 -13.06 0.66 5.30
N GLN A 333 -13.71 -0.07 6.22
CA GLN A 333 -14.69 0.50 7.15
C GLN A 333 -14.11 1.64 8.00
N HIS A 334 -12.84 1.54 8.43
CA HIS A 334 -12.19 2.57 9.25
C HIS A 334 -11.96 3.88 8.48
N ILE A 335 -11.79 3.83 7.16
CA ILE A 335 -11.69 5.02 6.30
C ILE A 335 -13.07 5.61 6.08
N ASN A 336 -14.03 4.76 5.70
CA ASN A 336 -15.42 5.14 5.46
C ASN A 336 -16.04 5.84 6.67
N PHE A 337 -15.79 5.31 7.88
CA PHE A 337 -16.23 5.90 9.14
C PHE A 337 -15.73 7.35 9.31
N ARG A 338 -14.47 7.62 9.01
CA ARG A 338 -13.86 8.95 9.17
C ARG A 338 -14.41 9.95 8.17
N ILE A 339 -14.65 9.51 6.94
CA ILE A 339 -15.27 10.32 5.89
C ILE A 339 -16.71 10.68 6.29
N ASN A 340 -17.51 9.69 6.70
CA ASN A 340 -18.88 9.92 7.17
C ASN A 340 -18.89 10.89 8.36
N HIS A 341 -18.02 10.67 9.35
CA HIS A 341 -17.91 11.53 10.53
C HIS A 341 -17.55 12.98 10.17
N GLN A 342 -16.75 13.21 9.13
CA GLN A 342 -16.45 14.56 8.66
C GLN A 342 -17.67 15.21 7.97
N LEU A 343 -18.44 14.46 7.17
CA LEU A 343 -19.69 14.95 6.56
C LEU A 343 -20.74 15.34 7.59
N VAL A 344 -20.83 14.60 8.71
CA VAL A 344 -21.68 14.93 9.86
C VAL A 344 -21.27 16.26 10.48
N LYS A 345 -19.96 16.50 10.62
CA LYS A 345 -19.42 17.65 11.35
C LYS A 345 -19.34 18.95 10.56
N ASN A 346 -19.26 18.87 9.24
CA ASN A 346 -19.10 20.03 8.38
C ASN A 346 -20.09 19.95 7.22
N GLU A 347 -21.16 20.75 7.30
CA GLU A 347 -22.21 20.81 6.27
C GLU A 347 -21.70 21.32 4.92
N LYS A 348 -20.62 22.12 4.91
CA LYS A 348 -19.99 22.65 3.68
C LYS A 348 -19.01 21.67 3.05
N PHE A 349 -18.63 20.61 3.75
CA PHE A 349 -17.71 19.61 3.24
C PHE A 349 -18.39 18.77 2.14
N THR A 350 -17.71 18.66 1.00
CA THR A 350 -18.19 17.96 -0.19
C THR A 350 -17.26 16.82 -0.61
N ILE A 351 -17.81 15.84 -1.31
CA ILE A 351 -17.07 14.70 -1.84
C ILE A 351 -17.31 14.57 -3.35
N GLU A 352 -16.23 14.34 -4.09
CA GLU A 352 -16.30 13.83 -5.46
C GLU A 352 -15.73 12.42 -5.53
N ILE A 353 -16.49 11.47 -6.07
CA ILE A 353 -16.10 10.07 -6.26
C ILE A 353 -15.82 9.85 -7.74
N VAL A 354 -14.58 9.53 -8.07
CA VAL A 354 -14.10 9.25 -9.42
C VAL A 354 -13.90 7.75 -9.57
N ASP A 355 -14.81 7.10 -10.30
CA ASP A 355 -14.76 5.67 -10.59
C ASP A 355 -15.40 5.43 -11.97
N PRO A 356 -14.73 4.75 -12.91
CA PRO A 356 -15.30 4.47 -14.23
C PRO A 356 -16.60 3.63 -14.18
N ASN A 357 -16.82 2.91 -13.07
CA ASN A 357 -18.00 2.10 -12.82
C ASN A 357 -18.94 2.73 -11.78
N PHE A 358 -18.84 4.04 -11.53
CA PHE A 358 -19.74 4.72 -10.62
C PHE A 358 -21.20 4.57 -11.07
N LYS A 359 -22.02 3.91 -10.24
CA LYS A 359 -23.45 3.67 -10.50
C LYS A 359 -24.36 4.27 -9.44
N LYS A 360 -23.89 4.34 -8.20
CA LYS A 360 -24.66 4.83 -7.06
C LYS A 360 -23.74 5.36 -5.98
N VAL A 361 -24.26 6.29 -5.19
CA VAL A 361 -23.59 6.76 -3.98
C VAL A 361 -23.39 5.58 -3.01
N PRO A 362 -22.20 5.44 -2.38
CA PRO A 362 -21.97 4.39 -1.41
C PRO A 362 -22.89 4.52 -0.19
N SER A 363 -23.41 3.41 0.32
CA SER A 363 -24.39 3.39 1.40
C SER A 363 -23.94 4.11 2.68
N PHE A 364 -22.64 4.12 2.98
CA PHE A 364 -22.11 4.80 4.16
C PHE A 364 -22.17 6.34 4.07
N VAL A 365 -22.49 6.93 2.90
CA VAL A 365 -22.67 8.38 2.72
C VAL A 365 -23.97 8.74 1.99
N GLU A 366 -24.83 7.76 1.71
CA GLU A 366 -26.10 7.96 0.98
C GLU A 366 -27.02 8.99 1.64
N GLN A 367 -27.02 9.06 2.97
CA GLN A 367 -27.77 10.07 3.74
C GLN A 367 -27.33 11.53 3.47
N PHE A 368 -26.22 11.75 2.77
CA PHE A 368 -25.71 13.06 2.37
C PHE A 368 -25.87 13.33 0.87
N ASP A 369 -26.58 12.48 0.12
CA ASP A 369 -26.84 12.65 -1.31
C ASP A 369 -27.94 13.71 -1.56
N TYR A 370 -27.66 14.94 -1.14
CA TYR A 370 -28.47 16.13 -1.36
C TYR A 370 -27.56 17.33 -1.62
N ASP A 371 -28.09 18.39 -2.23
CA ASP A 371 -27.39 19.66 -2.49
C ASP A 371 -25.99 19.52 -3.14
N ASN A 372 -25.79 18.47 -3.95
CA ASN A 372 -24.50 18.12 -4.56
C ASN A 372 -23.36 17.90 -3.55
N ARG A 373 -23.67 17.58 -2.28
CA ARG A 373 -22.64 17.28 -1.27
C ARG A 373 -21.82 16.05 -1.63
N ILE A 374 -22.45 15.08 -2.29
CA ILE A 374 -21.78 13.93 -2.90
C ILE A 374 -21.96 14.01 -4.42
N LYS A 375 -20.85 13.97 -5.16
CA LYS A 375 -20.84 13.94 -6.62
C LYS A 375 -20.13 12.70 -7.12
N GLY A 376 -20.76 11.95 -8.01
CA GLY A 376 -20.11 10.86 -8.75
C GLY A 376 -19.66 11.31 -10.13
N THR A 377 -18.45 10.90 -10.53
CA THR A 377 -17.91 11.11 -11.86
C THR A 377 -17.48 9.77 -12.46
N ALA A 378 -18.22 9.32 -13.48
CA ALA A 378 -18.02 8.05 -14.16
C ALA A 378 -16.87 8.10 -15.19
N LEU A 379 -15.65 8.37 -14.73
CA LEU A 379 -14.44 8.45 -15.53
C LEU A 379 -13.33 7.60 -14.90
N ASN A 380 -12.42 7.09 -15.73
CA ASN A 380 -11.15 6.59 -15.21
C ASN A 380 -10.28 7.76 -14.72
N THR A 381 -9.25 7.42 -13.95
CA THR A 381 -8.34 8.40 -13.34
C THR A 381 -7.74 9.35 -14.37
N THR A 382 -7.20 8.82 -15.47
CA THR A 382 -6.49 9.63 -16.47
C THR A 382 -7.42 10.58 -17.24
N ASP A 383 -8.63 10.14 -17.61
CA ASP A 383 -9.62 10.99 -18.26
C ASP A 383 -10.11 12.10 -17.31
N TRP A 384 -10.31 11.76 -16.02
CA TRP A 384 -10.71 12.74 -15.01
C TRP A 384 -9.63 13.81 -14.77
N ILE A 385 -8.36 13.40 -14.67
CA ILE A 385 -7.24 14.34 -14.51
C ILE A 385 -7.14 15.29 -15.72
N ASN A 386 -7.28 14.76 -16.93
CA ASN A 386 -7.04 15.54 -18.15
C ASN A 386 -8.22 16.41 -18.59
N GLN A 387 -9.41 16.22 -18.04
CA GLN A 387 -10.57 17.08 -18.38
C GLN A 387 -10.33 18.54 -18.00
N PHE A 388 -9.55 18.79 -16.95
CA PHE A 388 -9.20 20.13 -16.45
C PHE A 388 -8.04 20.77 -17.23
N TYR A 389 -7.16 19.95 -17.81
CA TYR A 389 -5.99 20.42 -18.55
C TYR A 389 -6.31 20.83 -19.99
N ARG A 390 -7.21 20.11 -20.68
CA ARG A 390 -7.40 20.25 -22.15
C ARG A 390 -8.61 21.07 -22.58
N GLY A 391 -9.21 21.87 -21.69
CA GLY A 391 -10.31 22.78 -22.03
C GLY A 391 -11.50 22.09 -22.73
N ASN A 392 -12.07 21.05 -22.12
CA ASN A 392 -13.20 20.27 -22.65
C ASN A 392 -13.00 19.57 -24.02
N LYS A 393 -11.78 19.55 -24.60
CA LYS A 393 -11.50 18.70 -25.77
C LYS A 393 -11.45 17.23 -25.35
N ARG A 394 -12.61 16.55 -25.45
CA ARG A 394 -12.79 15.10 -25.24
C ARG A 394 -12.02 14.27 -26.28
N ASN A 395 -10.70 14.23 -26.20
CA ASN A 395 -9.95 13.12 -26.76
C ASN A 395 -9.87 12.06 -25.67
N ARG A 396 -10.76 11.05 -25.76
CA ARG A 396 -10.68 9.84 -24.93
C ARG A 396 -9.22 9.36 -24.89
N SER A 397 -8.73 9.05 -23.69
CA SER A 397 -7.46 8.35 -23.46
C SER A 397 -7.16 7.29 -24.54
N PRO A 398 -5.89 7.06 -24.91
CA PRO A 398 -5.51 6.04 -25.89
C PRO A 398 -6.19 4.71 -25.59
N ASN A 399 -7.00 4.27 -26.55
CA ASN A 399 -7.77 3.02 -26.64
C ASN A 399 -7.66 2.13 -25.38
N MET A 400 -8.65 2.17 -24.47
CA MET A 400 -8.72 1.30 -23.28
C MET A 400 -8.40 -0.18 -23.55
N LYS A 401 -8.65 -0.65 -24.79
CA LYS A 401 -8.24 -1.98 -25.27
C LYS A 401 -6.72 -2.21 -25.21
N LYS A 402 -5.91 -1.20 -25.52
CA LYS A 402 -4.44 -1.23 -25.42
C LYS A 402 -3.98 -1.35 -23.98
N ILE A 403 -4.51 -0.52 -23.08
CA ILE A 403 -4.21 -0.59 -21.63
C ILE A 403 -4.59 -1.98 -21.09
N TYR A 404 -5.78 -2.47 -21.44
CA TYR A 404 -6.22 -3.81 -21.05
C TYR A 404 -5.27 -4.93 -21.55
N SER A 405 -4.88 -4.88 -22.84
CA SER A 405 -3.94 -5.83 -23.42
C SER A 405 -2.58 -5.81 -22.72
N GLN A 406 -2.04 -4.61 -22.43
CA GLN A 406 -0.80 -4.46 -21.69
C GLN A 406 -0.90 -5.06 -20.27
N ARG A 407 -2.04 -4.87 -19.59
CA ARG A 407 -2.27 -5.43 -18.26
C ARG A 407 -2.34 -6.95 -18.24
N GLU A 408 -2.97 -7.58 -19.24
CA GLU A 408 -2.95 -9.05 -19.35
C GLU A 408 -1.53 -9.60 -19.54
N LYS A 409 -0.68 -8.88 -20.28
CA LYS A 409 0.75 -9.22 -20.42
C LYS A 409 1.49 -9.10 -19.08
N ILE A 410 1.24 -8.03 -18.31
CA ILE A 410 1.82 -7.87 -16.96
C ILE A 410 1.38 -9.03 -16.06
N ARG A 411 0.07 -9.32 -16.00
CA ARG A 411 -0.47 -10.42 -15.17
C ARG A 411 0.17 -11.76 -15.52
N SER A 412 0.33 -12.05 -16.81
CA SER A 412 1.01 -13.26 -17.30
C SER A 412 2.50 -13.29 -16.90
N THR A 413 3.19 -12.14 -17.03
CA THR A 413 4.61 -12.02 -16.68
C THR A 413 4.83 -12.18 -15.18
N VAL A 414 4.05 -11.50 -14.35
CA VAL A 414 4.09 -11.61 -12.87
C VAL A 414 3.89 -13.06 -12.46
N ARG A 415 2.90 -13.76 -13.07
CA ARG A 415 2.67 -15.19 -12.82
C ARG A 415 3.90 -16.04 -13.12
N LYS A 416 4.51 -15.85 -14.29
CA LYS A 416 5.71 -16.60 -14.68
C LYS A 416 6.90 -16.29 -13.77
N SER A 417 7.08 -15.02 -13.39
CA SER A 417 8.19 -14.59 -12.52
C SER A 417 8.05 -15.03 -11.07
N TYR A 418 6.84 -15.26 -10.57
CA TYR A 418 6.64 -15.73 -9.19
C TYR A 418 7.06 -17.19 -8.98
N PHE A 419 6.93 -18.03 -10.02
CA PHE A 419 7.29 -19.46 -9.96
C PHE A 419 8.71 -19.76 -10.45
N LYS A 420 9.45 -18.73 -10.86
CA LYS A 420 10.90 -18.80 -11.09
C LYS A 420 11.61 -18.35 -9.82
#